data_AF-A0A918JY90-F1
#
_entry.id   AF-A0A918JY90-F1
#
_cell.length_a   1.000
_cell.length_b   1.000
_cell.length_c   1.000
_cell.angle_alpha   90.00
_cell.angle_beta   90.00
_cell.angle_gamma   90.00
#
_symmetry.space_group_name_H-M   'P 1'
#
loop_
_entity.id
_entity.type
_entity.pdbx_description
1 polymer ?
#
loop_
_entity_poly.entity_id
_entity_poly.type
_entity_poly.pdbx_seq_one_letter_code
_entity_poly.pdbx_strand_id
1 'polypeptide(L)'
;MKTIVKSSPEKESKIFEAKVLKLLHIEQWHFNYSIDQYKGYAILLRNWIKDCHKQGQTTFDVANTIHKSTLLLDNIREGQALCFNPIVVMNTNILPKINVNTVSK
;
A
#
# COMPACT_ATOMS: atom_id res chain seq x y z
N MET A 1 -38.23 -21.66 5.41
CA MET A 1 -36.87 -22.21 5.54
C MET A 1 -35.86 -21.10 5.25
N LYS A 2 -35.13 -20.62 6.25
CA LYS A 2 -34.03 -19.64 6.04
C LYS A 2 -32.79 -20.43 5.66
N THR A 3 -32.42 -20.40 4.39
CA THR A 3 -31.14 -20.94 3.92
C THR A 3 -30.02 -20.07 4.48
N ILE A 4 -29.33 -20.57 5.50
CA ILE A 4 -28.07 -20.00 5.95
C ILE A 4 -27.07 -20.30 4.84
N VAL A 5 -26.95 -19.38 3.89
CA VAL A 5 -25.89 -19.38 2.90
C VAL A 5 -24.60 -19.19 3.69
N LYS A 6 -23.92 -20.30 4.04
CA LYS A 6 -22.52 -20.26 4.49
C LYS A 6 -21.75 -19.56 3.37
N SER A 7 -21.44 -18.29 3.55
CA SER A 7 -20.50 -17.58 2.70
C SER A 7 -19.21 -18.39 2.68
N SER A 8 -18.72 -18.75 1.49
CA SER A 8 -17.43 -19.42 1.43
C SER A 8 -16.36 -18.43 1.91
N PRO A 9 -15.32 -18.91 2.62
CA PRO A 9 -14.25 -18.06 3.13
C PRO A 9 -13.56 -17.23 2.03
N GLU A 10 -13.61 -17.68 0.77
CA GLU A 10 -13.15 -16.92 -0.38
C GLU A 10 -14.01 -15.70 -0.71
N LYS A 11 -15.35 -15.82 -0.60
CA LYS A 11 -16.25 -14.68 -0.84
C LYS A 11 -16.05 -13.60 0.22
N GLU A 12 -15.89 -14.00 1.48
CA GLU A 12 -15.62 -13.08 2.58
C GLU A 12 -14.28 -12.36 2.40
N SER A 13 -13.24 -13.09 2.01
CA SER A 13 -11.93 -12.51 1.74
C SER A 13 -11.96 -11.49 0.59
N LYS A 14 -12.75 -11.74 -0.46
CA LYS A 14 -12.95 -10.78 -1.55
C LYS A 14 -13.71 -9.52 -1.11
N ILE A 15 -14.73 -9.68 -0.26
CA ILE A 15 -15.47 -8.54 0.30
C ILE A 15 -14.55 -7.71 1.21
N PHE A 16 -13.70 -8.36 2.00
CA PHE A 16 -12.71 -7.70 2.85
C PHE A 16 -11.70 -6.91 2.01
N GLU A 17 -11.12 -7.51 0.97
CA GLU A 17 -10.21 -6.84 0.03
C GLU A 17 -10.87 -5.61 -0.59
N ALA A 18 -12.08 -5.75 -1.12
CA ALA A 18 -12.81 -4.63 -1.73
C ALA A 18 -13.07 -3.48 -0.75
N LYS A 19 -13.37 -3.79 0.53
CA LYS A 19 -13.54 -2.76 1.57
C LYS A 19 -12.24 -2.03 1.87
N VAL A 20 -11.13 -2.74 1.98
CA VAL A 20 -9.80 -2.14 2.19
C VAL A 20 -9.45 -1.23 1.01
N LEU A 21 -9.60 -1.70 -0.22
CA LEU A 21 -9.31 -0.90 -1.41
C LEU A 21 -10.19 0.34 -1.52
N LYS A 22 -11.48 0.23 -1.14
CA LYS A 22 -12.39 1.37 -1.09
C LYS A 22 -11.90 2.45 -0.10
N LEU A 23 -11.36 2.06 1.06
CA LEU A 23 -10.77 2.99 2.03
C LEU A 23 -9.48 3.64 1.50
N LEU A 24 -8.74 2.94 0.64
CA LEU A 24 -7.56 3.47 -0.05
C LEU A 24 -7.92 4.29 -1.30
N HIS A 25 -9.21 4.42 -1.62
CA HIS A 25 -9.73 4.98 -2.86
C HIS A 25 -9.04 4.38 -4.10
N ILE A 26 -8.91 3.05 -4.12
CA ILE A 26 -8.42 2.28 -5.26
C ILE A 26 -9.58 1.46 -5.79
N GLU A 27 -9.85 1.55 -7.09
CA GLU A 27 -10.87 0.71 -7.70
C GLU A 27 -10.35 -0.72 -7.86
N GLN A 28 -11.25 -1.70 -7.65
CA GLN A 28 -10.88 -3.12 -7.70
C GLN A 28 -10.24 -3.52 -9.04
N TRP A 29 -10.68 -2.93 -10.16
CA TRP A 29 -10.15 -3.25 -11.47
C TRP A 29 -8.71 -2.73 -11.66
N HIS A 30 -8.38 -1.53 -11.17
CA HIS A 30 -7.02 -1.00 -11.18
C HIS A 30 -6.07 -1.91 -10.40
N PHE A 31 -6.51 -2.37 -9.22
CA PHE A 31 -5.73 -3.29 -8.40
C PHE A 31 -5.54 -4.66 -9.09
N ASN A 32 -6.60 -5.20 -9.69
CA ASN A 32 -6.51 -6.44 -10.46
C ASN A 32 -5.59 -6.31 -11.67
N TYR A 33 -5.66 -5.20 -12.39
CA TYR A 33 -4.80 -4.90 -13.52
C TYR A 33 -3.33 -4.83 -13.09
N SER A 34 -3.04 -4.14 -11.99
CA SER A 34 -1.67 -4.04 -11.46
C SER A 34 -1.12 -5.42 -11.06
N ILE A 35 -1.96 -6.29 -10.50
CA ILE A 35 -1.60 -7.69 -10.18
C ILE A 35 -1.30 -8.50 -11.44
N ASP A 36 -2.14 -8.38 -12.47
CA ASP A 36 -2.02 -9.17 -13.70
C ASP A 36 -0.81 -8.75 -14.55
N GLN A 37 -0.58 -7.44 -14.67
CA GLN A 37 0.47 -6.90 -15.54
C GLN A 37 1.85 -6.88 -14.89
N TYR A 38 1.94 -6.43 -13.64
CA TYR A 38 3.24 -6.14 -13.02
C TYR A 38 3.71 -7.18 -12.02
N LYS A 39 2.86 -8.18 -11.69
CA LYS A 39 3.14 -9.36 -10.85
C LYS A 39 4.36 -9.20 -9.93
N GLY A 40 4.11 -8.91 -8.65
CA GLY A 40 5.19 -8.67 -7.69
C GLY A 40 4.64 -8.16 -6.37
N TYR A 41 4.97 -6.91 -6.02
CA TYR A 41 4.44 -6.26 -4.82
C TYR A 41 2.91 -6.20 -4.76
N ALA A 42 2.23 -6.12 -5.90
CA ALA A 42 0.76 -6.19 -5.96
C ALA A 42 0.20 -7.53 -5.46
N ILE A 43 0.87 -8.64 -5.79
CA ILE A 43 0.49 -9.99 -5.31
C ILE A 43 0.79 -10.10 -3.81
N LEU A 44 1.96 -9.61 -3.37
CA LEU A 44 2.32 -9.60 -1.96
C LEU A 44 1.31 -8.80 -1.13
N LEU A 45 0.89 -7.63 -1.62
CA LEU A 45 -0.10 -6.79 -0.96
C LEU A 45 -1.46 -7.52 -0.87
N ARG A 46 -1.92 -8.16 -1.94
CA ARG A 46 -3.14 -8.99 -1.90
C ARG A 46 -3.05 -10.12 -0.89
N ASN A 47 -1.93 -10.84 -0.86
CA ASN A 47 -1.73 -11.95 0.09
C ASN A 47 -1.69 -11.43 1.53
N TRP A 48 -1.00 -10.31 1.76
CA TRP A 48 -0.94 -9.67 3.07
C TRP A 48 -2.33 -9.21 3.55
N ILE A 49 -3.15 -8.58 2.70
CA ILE A 49 -4.53 -8.20 3.04
C ILE A 49 -5.36 -9.43 3.44
N LYS A 50 -5.20 -10.56 2.73
CA LYS A 50 -5.88 -11.82 3.07
C LYS A 50 -5.41 -12.38 4.42
N ASP A 51 -4.12 -12.29 4.72
CA ASP A 51 -3.59 -12.76 5.99
C ASP A 51 -4.03 -11.87 7.16
N CYS A 52 -4.11 -10.55 6.97
CA CYS A 52 -4.73 -9.64 7.94
C CYS A 52 -6.19 -10.01 8.23
N HIS A 53 -6.96 -10.38 7.20
CA HIS A 53 -8.33 -10.86 7.38
C HIS A 53 -8.39 -12.14 8.23
N LYS A 54 -7.51 -13.12 7.96
CA LYS A 54 -7.41 -14.35 8.76
C LYS A 54 -7.01 -14.09 10.22
N GLN A 55 -6.20 -13.06 10.45
CA GLN A 55 -5.80 -12.63 11.79
C GLN A 55 -6.88 -11.83 12.52
N GLY A 56 -8.02 -11.56 11.89
CA GLY A 56 -9.12 -10.81 12.49
C GLY A 56 -8.88 -9.29 12.56
N GLN A 57 -7.94 -8.76 11.77
CA GLN A 57 -7.71 -7.31 11.70
C GLN A 57 -8.89 -6.60 11.03
N THR A 58 -9.13 -5.35 11.41
CA THR A 58 -10.21 -4.56 10.80
C THR A 58 -9.78 -4.00 9.45
N THR A 59 -10.74 -3.77 8.56
CA THR A 59 -10.46 -3.14 7.25
C THR A 59 -9.84 -1.76 7.40
N PHE A 60 -10.17 -1.04 8.47
CA PHE A 60 -9.62 0.28 8.77
C PHE A 60 -8.15 0.22 9.17
N ASP A 61 -7.78 -0.71 10.06
CA ASP A 61 -6.38 -0.86 10.50
C ASP A 61 -5.47 -1.27 9.35
N VAL A 62 -5.96 -2.19 8.51
CA VAL A 62 -5.25 -2.63 7.30
C VAL A 62 -5.06 -1.46 6.33
N ALA A 63 -6.12 -0.71 6.03
CA ALA A 63 -6.03 0.45 5.15
C ALA A 63 -5.10 1.55 5.72
N ASN A 64 -5.17 1.82 7.03
CA ASN A 64 -4.31 2.79 7.69
C ASN A 64 -2.84 2.37 7.67
N THR A 65 -2.56 1.08 7.84
CA THR A 65 -1.20 0.52 7.74
C THR A 65 -0.63 0.69 6.34
N ILE A 66 -1.44 0.40 5.32
CA ILE A 66 -1.05 0.61 3.92
C ILE A 66 -0.84 2.10 3.62
N HIS A 67 -1.70 2.98 4.12
CA HIS A 67 -1.59 4.41 3.92
C HIS A 67 -0.34 5.02 4.59
N LYS A 68 0.05 4.50 5.75
CA LYS A 68 1.30 4.89 6.45
C LYS A 68 2.56 4.32 5.82
N SER A 69 2.43 3.31 4.97
CA SER A 69 3.57 2.71 4.30
C SER A 69 4.11 3.63 3.19
N THR A 70 5.37 3.45 2.82
CA THR A 70 5.99 4.17 1.68
C THR A 70 5.58 3.60 0.32
N LEU A 71 4.47 2.84 0.26
CA LEU A 71 3.94 2.31 -1.00
C LEU A 71 3.32 3.46 -1.81
N LEU A 72 3.74 3.56 -3.08
CA LEU A 72 3.16 4.51 -4.03
C LEU A 72 1.82 3.98 -4.53
N LEU A 73 0.77 4.18 -3.73
CA LEU A 73 -0.59 3.74 -4.06
C LEU A 73 -1.17 4.47 -5.28
N ASP A 74 -0.71 5.70 -5.55
CA ASP A 74 -1.11 6.46 -6.72
C ASP A 74 -0.68 5.78 -8.02
N ASN A 75 0.44 5.04 -8.02
CA ASN A 75 0.84 4.23 -9.18
C ASN A 75 -0.22 3.18 -9.53
N ILE A 76 -0.92 2.60 -8.55
CA ILE A 76 -2.00 1.64 -8.84
C ILE A 76 -3.17 2.35 -9.53
N ARG A 77 -3.50 3.57 -9.09
CA ARG A 77 -4.58 4.36 -9.69
C ARG A 77 -4.26 4.79 -11.12
N GLU A 78 -2.99 5.00 -11.42
CA GLU A 78 -2.53 5.34 -12.77
C GLU A 78 -2.29 4.09 -13.65
N GLY A 79 -2.57 2.89 -13.12
CA GLY A 79 -2.36 1.64 -13.84
C GLY A 79 -0.89 1.28 -14.04
N GLN A 80 -0.01 1.78 -13.18
CA GLN A 80 1.43 1.51 -13.17
C GLN A 80 1.80 0.43 -12.13
N ALA A 81 3.07 0.01 -12.16
CA ALA A 81 3.62 -0.95 -11.21
C ALA A 81 3.65 -0.38 -9.78
N LEU A 82 3.30 -1.23 -8.83
CA LEU A 82 3.50 -0.96 -7.40
C LEU A 82 5.00 -0.91 -7.11
N CYS A 83 5.48 0.28 -6.74
CA CYS A 83 6.86 0.52 -6.33
C CYS A 83 6.88 1.02 -4.87
N PHE A 84 7.91 0.64 -4.13
CA PHE A 84 8.25 1.34 -2.90
C PHE A 84 8.89 2.67 -3.27
N ASN A 85 8.43 3.75 -2.67
CA ASN A 85 9.22 4.97 -2.71
C ASN A 85 10.47 4.69 -1.88
N PRO A 86 11.70 4.70 -2.46
CA PRO A 86 12.89 4.68 -1.64
C PRO A 86 12.76 5.88 -0.71
N ILE A 87 12.97 5.63 0.58
CA ILE A 87 12.93 6.65 1.64
C ILE A 87 13.51 7.93 1.04
N VAL A 88 12.69 8.98 0.94
CA VAL A 88 13.22 10.32 0.76
C VAL A 88 14.10 10.50 1.97
N VAL A 89 15.40 10.27 1.81
CA VAL A 89 16.40 10.76 2.73
C VAL A 89 16.13 12.25 2.71
N MET A 90 15.36 12.75 3.69
CA MET A 90 15.20 14.17 3.88
C MET A 90 16.61 14.67 4.02
N ASN A 91 17.05 15.33 2.96
CA ASN A 91 18.32 16.00 2.89
C ASN A 91 18.21 17.13 3.91
N THR A 92 18.49 16.82 5.17
CA THR A 92 18.88 17.80 6.17
C THR A 92 20.30 18.23 5.83
N ASN A 93 20.49 18.77 4.62
CA ASN A 93 21.60 19.63 4.27
C ASN A 93 21.41 20.97 4.99
N ILE A 94 21.41 20.91 6.33
CA ILE A 94 22.08 21.94 7.10
C ILE A 94 23.56 21.59 6.97
N LEU A 95 24.14 21.98 5.84
CA LEU A 95 25.59 22.11 5.75
C LEU A 95 25.99 23.11 6.85
N PRO A 96 26.89 22.79 7.78
CA PRO A 96 27.57 23.82 8.52
C PRO A 96 28.26 24.67 7.45
N LYS A 97 27.89 25.95 7.35
CA LYS A 97 28.64 26.93 6.56
C LYS A 97 30.06 26.94 7.13
N ILE A 98 30.97 26.22 6.49
CA ILE A 98 32.39 26.34 6.76
C ILE A 98 32.76 27.71 6.21
N ASN A 99 32.77 28.71 7.08
CA ASN A 99 33.26 30.03 6.74
C ASN A 99 34.77 29.90 6.53
N VAL A 100 35.19 29.78 5.26
CA VAL A 100 36.59 29.89 4.87
C VAL A 100 36.93 31.38 4.96
N ASN A 101 37.23 31.83 6.18
CA ASN A 101 37.92 33.09 6.39
C ASN A 101 39.32 32.94 5.79
N THR A 102 39.51 33.63 4.68
CA THR A 102 40.79 34.08 4.16
C THR A 102 41.68 34.59 5.29
N VAL A 103 42.83 33.95 5.49
CA VAL A 103 43.97 34.58 6.15
C VAL A 103 45.16 34.46 5.21
N SER A 104 45.40 35.58 4.51
CA SER A 104 46.69 35.91 3.93
C SER A 104 47.75 35.93 5.02
N LYS A 105 48.90 35.33 4.75
CA LYS A 105 50.22 35.93 5.00
C LYS A 105 51.30 35.16 4.25
#